data_AF-A0A7X6Q073-F1
#
_entry.id   AF-A0A7X6Q073-F1
#
_cell.length_a   1.000
_cell.length_b   1.000
_cell.length_c   1.000
_cell.angle_alpha   90.00
_cell.angle_beta   90.00
_cell.angle_gamma   90.00
#
_symmetry.space_group_name_H-M   'P 1'
#
loop_
_entity.id
_entity.type
_entity.pdbx_description
1 polymer ?
#
loop_
_entity_poly.entity_id
_entity_poly.type
_entity_poly.pdbx_seq_one_letter_code
_entity_poly.pdbx_strand_id
1 'polypeptide(L)'
;MSDKKARLGKGLEAIFGDDISSVLDDIQRGSSDIYVGDKVKIPVDSITNNPYQPRKEFDPVKLEELAASISQHGILTPILVRQSDLGYELIAGERRVRASRLINLEEIDAIIVDFTDHEMMEVSLIENIQRENLNVIEEAAAYQKLMDASNYTQEQLATKVGKSREHVANILRLNRLPKAVADLVVNEKLSMGHVRPLIPLIDEQDIVPLAQKIVKDGLSVRAVEKLLKKPASKPAVKKDYSRYDYATSLLEKKV
;
A
#
# COMPACT_ATOMS: atom_id res chain seq x y z
N MET A 1 9.96 35.48 27.24
CA MET A 1 9.40 34.23 27.77
C MET A 1 7.91 34.15 27.39
N SER A 2 7.63 34.00 26.11
CA SER A 2 6.29 33.72 25.56
C SER A 2 6.53 33.18 24.14
N ASP A 3 5.63 32.33 23.65
CA ASP A 3 5.64 31.68 22.32
C ASP A 3 6.28 30.29 22.21
N LYS A 4 6.23 29.46 23.27
CA LYS A 4 6.49 28.01 23.17
C LYS A 4 5.23 27.13 23.26
N LYS A 5 4.02 27.71 23.23
CA LYS A 5 2.77 27.00 23.56
C LYS A 5 1.70 26.91 22.47
N ALA A 6 2.01 27.29 21.23
CA ALA A 6 1.03 27.31 20.13
C ALA A 6 1.49 26.51 18.91
N ARG A 7 1.79 25.21 19.07
CA ARG A 7 2.00 24.29 17.93
C ARG A 7 1.36 22.89 18.11
N LEU A 8 0.50 22.69 19.11
CA LEU A 8 -0.37 21.51 19.18
C LEU A 8 -1.68 21.83 18.47
N GLY A 9 -1.98 21.17 17.35
CA GLY A 9 -3.35 21.21 16.81
C GLY A 9 -3.53 21.00 15.31
N LYS A 10 -2.46 20.95 14.51
CA LYS A 10 -2.57 20.42 13.15
C LYS A 10 -2.00 19.00 13.19
N GLY A 11 -2.86 18.06 13.56
CA GLY A 11 -2.55 16.64 13.51
C GLY A 11 -2.04 16.23 12.13
N LEU A 12 -1.41 15.07 12.07
CA LEU A 12 -0.79 14.50 10.87
C LEU A 12 -1.66 14.54 9.59
N GLU A 13 -2.98 14.64 9.73
CA GLU A 13 -3.94 14.87 8.64
C GLU A 13 -3.63 16.09 7.75
N ALA A 14 -3.04 17.17 8.29
CA ALA A 14 -2.74 18.38 7.52
C ALA A 14 -1.50 18.24 6.62
N ILE A 15 -0.67 17.23 6.85
CA ILE A 15 0.61 17.00 6.17
C ILE A 15 0.50 15.79 5.24
N PHE A 16 -0.21 14.77 5.67
CA PHE A 16 -0.37 13.56 4.90
C PHE A 16 -1.41 13.65 3.75
N GLY A 17 -1.79 14.87 3.35
CA GLY A 17 -2.23 15.10 1.99
C GLY A 17 -1.12 14.88 0.95
N ASP A 18 0.13 14.75 1.41
CA ASP A 18 1.32 14.44 0.61
C ASP A 18 1.92 13.07 0.96
N ASP A 19 2.84 12.58 0.12
CA ASP A 19 3.54 11.30 0.26
C ASP A 19 4.35 11.24 1.57
N ILE A 20 4.04 10.27 2.44
CA ILE A 20 4.64 10.09 3.77
C ILE A 20 6.17 9.92 3.69
N SER A 21 6.69 9.29 2.64
CA SER A 21 8.14 9.14 2.47
C SER A 21 8.83 10.49 2.39
N SER A 22 8.24 11.42 1.65
CA SER A 22 8.79 12.77 1.48
C SER A 22 8.80 13.54 2.79
N VAL A 23 7.73 13.39 3.58
CA VAL A 23 7.62 14.03 4.90
C VAL A 23 8.70 13.52 5.86
N LEU A 24 8.93 12.20 5.91
CA LEU A 24 9.96 11.62 6.77
C LEU A 24 11.37 12.07 6.37
N ASP A 25 11.64 12.14 5.06
CA ASP A 25 12.90 12.64 4.52
C ASP A 25 13.11 14.13 4.87
N ASP A 26 12.07 14.94 4.76
CA ASP A 26 12.12 16.38 5.09
C ASP A 26 12.39 16.61 6.58
N ILE A 27 11.80 15.78 7.45
CA ILE A 27 12.10 15.80 8.89
C ILE A 27 13.57 15.46 9.13
N GLN A 28 14.07 14.39 8.51
CA GLN A 28 15.47 13.96 8.68
C GLN A 28 16.48 15.01 8.17
N ARG A 29 16.13 15.74 7.11
CA ARG A 29 16.94 16.83 6.55
C ARG A 29 16.79 18.15 7.31
N GLY A 30 15.80 18.26 8.19
CA GLY A 30 15.49 19.50 8.92
C GLY A 30 14.83 20.56 8.05
N SER A 31 14.16 20.15 6.96
CA SER A 31 13.42 21.01 6.04
C SER A 31 11.91 21.04 6.33
N SER A 32 11.43 20.27 7.32
CA SER A 32 10.03 20.30 7.75
C SER A 32 9.78 21.45 8.74
N ASP A 33 8.92 22.39 8.36
CA ASP A 33 8.47 23.48 9.26
C ASP A 33 7.53 23.01 10.37
N ILE A 34 7.00 21.79 10.24
CA ILE A 34 5.86 21.28 11.01
C ILE A 34 6.33 20.41 12.17
N TYR A 35 7.33 19.57 11.96
CA TYR A 35 8.01 18.83 13.02
C TYR A 35 9.39 19.41 13.28
N VAL A 36 9.50 20.23 14.32
CA VAL A 36 10.79 20.64 14.88
C VAL A 36 11.16 19.59 15.93
N GLY A 37 11.78 18.50 15.49
CA GLY A 37 12.33 17.51 16.42
C GLY A 37 13.69 17.95 16.93
N ASP A 38 13.94 17.77 18.22
CA ASP A 38 15.25 18.05 18.80
C ASP A 38 16.26 17.01 18.27
N LYS A 39 17.32 17.49 17.62
CA LYS A 39 18.46 16.66 17.22
C LYS A 39 19.31 16.37 18.44
N VAL A 40 19.36 15.12 18.86
CA VAL A 40 20.09 14.66 20.05
C VAL A 40 20.88 13.39 19.76
N LYS A 41 21.95 13.18 20.52
CA LYS A 41 22.63 11.89 20.61
C LYS A 41 21.93 11.07 21.68
N ILE A 42 21.54 9.84 21.34
CA ILE A 42 20.90 8.92 22.29
C ILE A 42 21.70 7.61 22.38
N PRO A 43 21.78 6.99 23.57
CA PRO A 43 22.43 5.69 23.72
C PRO A 43 21.77 4.63 22.85
N VAL A 44 22.55 3.87 22.09
CA VAL A 44 22.02 2.85 21.15
C VAL A 44 21.21 1.77 21.87
N ASP A 45 21.58 1.46 23.11
CA ASP A 45 20.91 0.46 23.95
C ASP A 45 19.57 0.97 24.52
N SER A 46 19.32 2.28 24.51
CA SER A 46 18.04 2.86 24.92
C SER A 46 16.97 2.85 23.82
N ILE A 47 17.33 2.38 22.62
CA ILE A 47 16.44 2.34 21.45
C ILE A 47 15.79 0.97 21.34
N THR A 48 14.48 0.93 21.49
CA THR A 48 13.68 -0.26 21.21
C THR A 48 13.24 -0.25 19.75
N ASN A 49 13.11 -1.45 19.19
CA ASN A 49 12.65 -1.61 17.83
C ASN A 49 11.15 -1.30 17.74
N ASN A 50 10.71 -0.81 16.58
CA ASN A 50 9.30 -0.57 16.32
C ASN A 50 8.52 -1.91 16.33
N PRO A 51 7.49 -2.09 17.18
CA PRO A 51 6.70 -3.32 17.24
C PRO A 51 5.93 -3.59 15.95
N TYR A 52 5.66 -2.53 15.17
CA TYR A 52 4.95 -2.61 13.90
C TYR A 52 5.89 -2.87 12.73
N GLN A 53 7.21 -3.02 12.93
CA GLN A 53 8.17 -3.20 11.83
C GLN A 53 7.98 -4.56 11.15
N PRO A 54 7.57 -4.56 9.87
CA PRO A 54 7.30 -5.80 9.15
C PRO A 54 8.57 -6.45 8.59
N ARG A 55 9.66 -5.67 8.42
CA ARG A 55 10.93 -6.21 7.96
C ARG A 55 11.66 -6.96 9.07
N LYS A 56 11.67 -8.29 8.99
CA LYS A 56 12.43 -9.16 9.91
C LYS A 56 13.80 -9.55 9.36
N GLU A 57 13.93 -9.63 8.03
CA GLU A 57 15.15 -10.11 7.38
C GLU A 57 15.98 -8.96 6.79
N PHE A 58 17.27 -8.97 7.13
CA PHE A 58 18.26 -8.01 6.65
C PHE A 58 19.42 -8.78 6.03
N ASP A 59 19.87 -8.30 4.88
CA ASP A 59 21.05 -8.86 4.21
C ASP A 59 22.29 -8.55 5.08
N PRO A 60 22.98 -9.57 5.61
CA PRO A 60 24.12 -9.37 6.51
C PRO A 60 25.27 -8.62 5.82
N VAL A 61 25.52 -8.89 4.53
CA VAL A 61 26.62 -8.25 3.78
C VAL A 61 26.39 -6.75 3.66
N LYS A 62 25.18 -6.36 3.24
CA LYS A 62 24.79 -4.93 3.14
C LYS A 62 24.74 -4.23 4.49
N LEU A 63 24.60 -4.98 5.59
CA LEU A 63 24.60 -4.43 6.93
C LEU A 63 26.03 -4.18 7.41
N GLU A 64 26.96 -5.10 7.13
CA GLU A 64 28.39 -4.94 7.40
C GLU A 64 29.00 -3.78 6.58
N GLU A 65 28.65 -3.64 5.30
CA GLU A 65 29.05 -2.50 4.47
C GLU A 65 28.60 -1.17 5.06
N LEU A 66 27.34 -1.10 5.54
CA LEU A 66 26.80 0.09 6.19
C LEU A 66 27.52 0.36 7.52
N ALA A 67 27.80 -0.68 8.30
CA ALA A 67 28.53 -0.58 9.57
C ALA A 67 29.95 -0.05 9.36
N ALA A 68 30.66 -0.53 8.34
CA ALA A 68 31.98 -0.01 7.95
C ALA A 68 31.90 1.47 7.53
N SER A 69 30.89 1.84 6.74
CA SER A 69 30.66 3.23 6.35
C SER A 69 30.39 4.13 7.55
N ILE A 70 29.53 3.69 8.49
CA ILE A 70 29.21 4.43 9.71
C ILE A 70 30.45 4.59 10.59
N SER A 71 31.29 3.56 10.70
CA SER A 71 32.53 3.64 11.47
C SER A 71 33.52 4.66 10.89
N GLN A 72 33.52 4.89 9.58
CA GLN A 72 34.45 5.82 8.92
C GLN A 72 33.93 7.27 8.88
N HIS A 73 32.66 7.45 8.55
CA HIS A 73 32.09 8.77 8.23
C HIS A 73 31.05 9.24 9.26
N GLY A 74 30.73 8.41 10.25
CA GLY A 74 29.59 8.64 11.13
C GLY A 74 28.26 8.45 10.39
N ILE A 75 27.20 8.89 11.04
CA ILE A 75 25.85 8.80 10.49
C ILE A 75 25.47 10.14 9.86
N LEU A 76 25.27 10.14 8.54
CA LEU A 76 24.94 11.35 7.79
C LEU A 76 23.47 11.78 8.01
N THR A 77 22.58 10.81 8.07
CA THR A 77 21.14 11.03 8.26
C THR A 77 20.76 10.54 9.65
N PRO A 78 20.21 11.38 10.54
CA PRO A 78 19.81 10.96 11.89
C PRO A 78 18.63 10.00 11.84
N ILE A 79 18.54 9.10 12.82
CA ILE A 79 17.37 8.21 12.97
C ILE A 79 16.17 8.99 13.49
N LEU A 80 14.96 8.47 13.27
CA LEU A 80 13.73 9.08 13.78
C LEU A 80 13.20 8.23 14.91
N VAL A 81 12.95 8.84 16.08
CA VAL A 81 12.47 8.15 17.28
C VAL A 81 11.35 8.94 17.94
N ARG A 82 10.53 8.27 18.76
CA ARG A 82 9.68 8.94 19.76
C ARG A 82 10.12 8.56 21.16
N GLN A 83 9.75 9.39 22.12
CA GLN A 83 9.96 9.10 23.53
C GLN A 83 8.93 8.06 24.01
N SER A 84 9.37 7.11 24.83
CA SER A 84 8.53 6.11 25.49
C SER A 84 8.93 5.98 26.96
N ASP A 85 8.12 5.27 27.76
CA ASP A 85 8.41 5.05 29.19
C ASP A 85 9.72 4.28 29.42
N LEU A 86 10.17 3.48 28.43
CA LEU A 86 11.36 2.63 28.52
C LEU A 86 12.60 3.21 27.81
N GLY A 87 12.52 4.45 27.32
CA GLY A 87 13.58 5.09 26.53
C GLY A 87 13.04 5.64 25.22
N TYR A 88 13.52 5.12 24.10
CA TYR A 88 13.15 5.60 22.77
C TYR A 88 12.65 4.48 21.88
N GLU A 89 11.52 4.70 21.21
CA GLU A 89 11.01 3.78 20.22
C GLU A 89 11.38 4.27 18.82
N LEU A 90 11.98 3.38 18.04
CA LEU A 90 12.37 3.69 16.68
C LEU A 90 11.14 3.88 15.80
N ILE A 91 11.12 4.94 15.00
CA ILE A 91 10.14 5.15 13.92
C ILE A 91 10.76 4.77 12.58
N ALA A 92 11.95 5.31 12.29
CA ALA A 92 12.64 5.07 11.03
C ALA A 92 14.17 5.00 11.22
N GLY A 93 14.82 4.14 10.43
CA GLY A 93 16.28 3.99 10.44
C GLY A 93 16.79 2.67 11.05
N GLU A 94 15.99 1.60 11.05
CA GLU A 94 16.33 0.29 11.64
C GLU A 94 17.70 -0.26 11.20
N ARG A 95 18.04 -0.12 9.92
CA ARG A 95 19.35 -0.55 9.40
C ARG A 95 20.52 0.20 10.05
N ARG A 96 20.35 1.50 10.33
CA ARG A 96 21.37 2.33 10.97
C ARG A 96 21.56 1.91 12.42
N VAL A 97 20.48 1.72 13.17
CA VAL A 97 20.53 1.21 14.55
C VAL A 97 21.22 -0.15 14.61
N ARG A 98 20.88 -1.08 13.73
CA ARG A 98 21.53 -2.39 13.66
C ARG A 98 23.01 -2.30 13.31
N ALA A 99 23.37 -1.51 12.29
CA ALA A 99 24.76 -1.31 11.91
C ALA A 99 25.58 -0.66 13.04
N SER A 100 25.01 0.32 13.76
CA SER A 100 25.60 0.93 14.95
C SER A 100 25.83 -0.08 16.07
N ARG A 101 24.89 -1.01 16.30
CA ARG A 101 25.06 -2.11 17.26
C ARG A 101 26.20 -3.06 16.86
N LEU A 102 26.36 -3.36 15.57
CA LEU A 102 27.44 -4.25 15.10
C LEU A 102 28.84 -3.70 15.40
N ILE A 103 29.01 -2.38 15.41
CA ILE A 103 30.29 -1.71 15.70
C ILE A 103 30.39 -1.23 17.16
N ASN A 104 29.44 -1.61 18.02
CA ASN A 104 29.35 -1.19 19.42
C ASN A 104 29.41 0.34 19.60
N LEU A 105 28.69 1.08 18.75
CA LEU A 105 28.59 2.53 18.88
C LEU A 105 27.79 2.88 20.14
N GLU A 106 28.34 3.73 21.01
CA GLU A 106 27.68 4.12 22.27
C GLU A 106 26.43 4.98 22.03
N GLU A 107 26.55 6.00 21.16
CA GLU A 107 25.48 6.97 20.90
C GLU A 107 25.22 7.15 19.40
N ILE A 108 23.96 7.43 19.07
CA ILE A 108 23.51 7.63 17.68
C ILE A 108 22.75 8.95 17.54
N ASP A 109 22.97 9.66 16.44
CA ASP A 109 22.26 10.91 16.15
C ASP A 109 20.80 10.60 15.79
N ALA A 110 19.87 11.19 16.54
CA ALA A 110 18.44 10.96 16.45
C ALA A 110 17.65 12.28 16.46
N ILE A 111 16.48 12.24 15.84
CA ILE A 111 15.47 13.30 15.92
C ILE A 111 14.31 12.73 16.73
N ILE A 112 13.97 13.40 17.84
CA ILE A 112 12.80 13.04 18.65
C ILE A 112 11.57 13.74 18.06
N VAL A 113 10.54 12.96 17.73
CA VAL A 113 9.23 13.44 17.31
C VAL A 113 8.13 12.89 18.21
N ASP A 114 7.07 13.68 18.35
CA ASP A 114 5.89 13.32 19.15
C ASP A 114 4.86 12.63 18.26
N PHE A 115 4.99 11.31 18.09
CA PHE A 115 4.08 10.47 17.31
C PHE A 115 3.25 9.59 18.25
N THR A 116 1.94 9.56 18.02
CA THR A 116 1.04 8.61 18.66
C THR A 116 1.25 7.18 18.14
N ASP A 117 0.74 6.18 18.86
CA ASP A 117 0.85 4.77 18.46
C ASP A 117 0.24 4.50 17.08
N HIS A 118 -0.88 5.18 16.80
CA HIS A 118 -1.58 5.07 15.53
C HIS A 118 -0.73 5.61 14.37
N GLU A 119 -0.11 6.78 14.57
CA GLU A 119 0.73 7.43 13.57
C GLU A 119 2.02 6.63 13.32
N MET A 120 2.62 6.06 14.38
CA MET A 120 3.75 5.15 14.25
C MET A 120 3.38 3.90 13.44
N MET A 121 2.24 3.28 13.75
CA MET A 121 1.75 2.12 13.00
C MET A 121 1.53 2.45 11.53
N GLU A 122 0.89 3.59 11.24
CA GLU A 122 0.64 4.06 9.87
C GLU A 122 1.95 4.21 9.08
N VAL A 123 2.92 4.94 9.64
CA VAL A 123 4.23 5.14 9.00
C VAL A 123 4.93 3.81 8.72
N SER A 124 4.86 2.87 9.67
CA SER A 124 5.48 1.54 9.53
C SER A 124 4.84 0.72 8.41
N LEU A 125 3.51 0.79 8.28
CA LEU A 125 2.77 0.10 7.22
C LEU A 125 3.11 0.69 5.85
N ILE A 126 3.25 2.01 5.75
CA ILE A 126 3.51 2.71 4.49
C ILE A 126 4.95 2.51 4.02
N GLU A 127 5.93 2.61 4.91
CA GLU A 127 7.33 2.28 4.59
C GLU A 127 7.42 0.86 4.02
N ASN A 128 6.66 -0.07 4.59
CA ASN A 128 6.64 -1.44 4.11
C ASN A 128 6.00 -1.59 2.73
N ILE A 129 4.89 -0.89 2.48
CA ILE A 129 4.23 -0.85 1.18
C ILE A 129 5.18 -0.32 0.09
N GLN A 130 5.98 0.70 0.41
CA GLN A 130 6.90 1.35 -0.53
C GLN A 130 8.16 0.53 -0.85
N ARG A 131 8.25 -0.71 -0.38
CA ARG A 131 9.41 -1.57 -0.65
C ARG A 131 9.39 -2.06 -2.09
N GLU A 132 10.55 -1.98 -2.75
CA GLU A 132 10.70 -2.29 -4.18
C GLU A 132 10.39 -3.74 -4.58
N ASN A 133 10.36 -4.69 -3.63
CA ASN A 133 10.23 -6.13 -3.90
C ASN A 133 8.90 -6.73 -3.44
N LEU A 134 7.88 -5.91 -3.20
CA LEU A 134 6.59 -6.38 -2.73
C LEU A 134 5.80 -6.98 -3.90
N ASN A 135 5.30 -8.22 -3.77
CA ASN A 135 4.49 -8.79 -4.83
C ASN A 135 3.07 -8.19 -4.82
N VAL A 136 2.36 -8.20 -5.95
CA VAL A 136 1.05 -7.53 -6.07
C VAL A 136 -0.03 -8.08 -5.13
N ILE A 137 0.09 -9.34 -4.67
CA ILE A 137 -0.83 -9.94 -3.69
C ILE A 137 -0.50 -9.46 -2.28
N GLU A 138 0.78 -9.38 -1.93
CA GLU A 138 1.23 -8.75 -0.68
C GLU A 138 0.83 -7.28 -0.64
N GLU A 139 0.88 -6.58 -1.78
CA GLU A 139 0.54 -5.16 -1.88
C GLU A 139 -0.94 -4.96 -1.60
N ALA A 140 -1.79 -5.83 -2.15
CA ALA A 140 -3.23 -5.85 -1.87
C ALA A 140 -3.55 -6.11 -0.40
N ALA A 141 -2.83 -7.04 0.25
CA ALA A 141 -2.98 -7.31 1.67
C ALA A 141 -2.52 -6.12 2.52
N ALA A 142 -1.41 -5.47 2.15
CA ALA A 142 -0.87 -4.32 2.86
C ALA A 142 -1.79 -3.08 2.73
N TYR A 143 -2.32 -2.81 1.53
CA TYR A 143 -3.32 -1.76 1.31
C TYR A 143 -4.57 -1.98 2.15
N GLN A 144 -5.10 -3.20 2.19
CA GLN A 144 -6.27 -3.53 2.99
C GLN A 144 -6.00 -3.31 4.48
N LYS A 145 -4.86 -3.81 4.97
CA LYS A 145 -4.46 -3.64 6.37
C LYS A 145 -4.34 -2.17 6.76
N LEU A 146 -3.76 -1.33 5.90
CA LEU A 146 -3.62 0.10 6.14
C LEU A 146 -4.98 0.81 6.12
N MET A 147 -5.86 0.45 5.18
CA MET A 147 -7.23 0.98 5.15
C MET A 147 -8.01 0.62 6.41
N ASP A 148 -7.92 -0.62 6.87
CA ASP A 148 -8.65 -1.10 8.05
C ASP A 148 -8.09 -0.48 9.35
N ALA A 149 -6.77 -0.32 9.44
CA ALA A 149 -6.11 0.21 10.63
C ALA A 149 -6.27 1.73 10.79
N SER A 150 -6.37 2.46 9.68
CA SER A 150 -6.50 3.93 9.68
C SER A 150 -7.84 4.45 9.17
N ASN A 151 -8.81 3.55 8.93
CA ASN A 151 -10.13 3.86 8.35
C ASN A 151 -10.05 4.69 7.05
N TYR A 152 -9.04 4.44 6.23
CA TYR A 152 -8.85 5.19 4.99
C TYR A 152 -9.80 4.75 3.89
N THR A 153 -10.31 5.75 3.16
CA THR A 153 -10.90 5.53 1.84
C THR A 153 -9.80 5.18 0.83
N GLN A 154 -10.19 4.57 -0.30
CA GLN A 154 -9.24 4.28 -1.38
C GLN A 154 -8.58 5.54 -1.94
N GLU A 155 -9.27 6.67 -1.89
CA GLU A 155 -8.76 7.96 -2.34
C GLU A 155 -7.69 8.49 -1.39
N GLN A 156 -7.95 8.48 -0.09
CA GLN A 156 -6.95 8.84 0.92
C GLN A 156 -5.73 7.92 0.84
N LEU A 157 -5.94 6.60 0.75
CA LEU A 157 -4.84 5.66 0.62
C LEU A 157 -3.97 5.97 -0.62
N ALA A 158 -4.59 6.24 -1.77
CA ALA A 158 -3.88 6.54 -3.02
C ALA A 158 -2.94 7.74 -2.87
N THR A 159 -3.40 8.81 -2.23
CA THR A 159 -2.58 9.97 -1.91
C THR A 159 -1.40 9.61 -1.01
N LYS A 160 -1.65 8.85 0.08
CA LYS A 160 -0.62 8.46 1.06
C LYS A 160 0.51 7.63 0.47
N VAL A 161 0.19 6.76 -0.49
CA VAL A 161 1.18 5.87 -1.14
C VAL A 161 1.71 6.43 -2.47
N GLY A 162 1.30 7.63 -2.86
CA GLY A 162 1.74 8.28 -4.11
C GLY A 162 1.29 7.56 -5.39
N LYS A 163 0.08 6.97 -5.39
CA LYS A 163 -0.49 6.23 -6.53
C LYS A 163 -1.84 6.81 -6.95
N SER A 164 -2.36 6.36 -8.10
CA SER A 164 -3.71 6.75 -8.51
C SER A 164 -4.77 5.94 -7.76
N ARG A 165 -5.96 6.54 -7.57
CA ARG A 165 -7.11 5.85 -6.99
C ARG A 165 -7.48 4.58 -7.76
N GLU A 166 -7.38 4.61 -9.08
CA GLU A 166 -7.62 3.46 -9.95
C GLU A 166 -6.61 2.34 -9.70
N HIS A 167 -5.34 2.68 -9.46
CA HIS A 167 -4.31 1.70 -9.13
C HIS A 167 -4.64 0.98 -7.82
N VAL A 168 -4.92 1.75 -6.75
CA VAL A 168 -5.31 1.20 -5.44
C VAL A 168 -6.54 0.30 -5.55
N ALA A 169 -7.58 0.76 -6.24
CA ALA A 169 -8.80 -0.02 -6.46
C ALA A 169 -8.52 -1.34 -7.22
N ASN A 170 -7.65 -1.32 -8.23
CA ASN A 170 -7.31 -2.53 -8.98
C ASN A 170 -6.51 -3.54 -8.14
N ILE A 171 -5.57 -3.07 -7.31
CA ILE A 171 -4.78 -3.92 -6.43
C ILE A 171 -5.66 -4.54 -5.34
N LEU A 172 -6.52 -3.77 -4.67
CA LEU A 172 -7.43 -4.28 -3.63
C LEU A 172 -8.39 -5.37 -4.14
N ARG A 173 -8.74 -5.36 -5.42
CA ARG A 173 -9.61 -6.39 -6.01
C ARG A 173 -8.95 -7.77 -6.01
N LEU A 174 -7.62 -7.86 -5.90
CA LEU A 174 -6.89 -9.13 -5.83
C LEU A 174 -7.13 -9.89 -4.53
N ASN A 175 -7.52 -9.20 -3.45
CA ASN A 175 -7.86 -9.85 -2.18
C ASN A 175 -9.08 -10.79 -2.31
N ARG A 176 -9.84 -10.69 -3.41
CA ARG A 176 -10.98 -11.56 -3.71
C ARG A 176 -10.60 -12.83 -4.46
N LEU A 177 -9.34 -13.01 -4.83
CA LEU A 177 -8.92 -14.17 -5.61
C LEU A 177 -8.85 -15.42 -4.74
N PRO A 178 -9.31 -16.57 -5.26
CA PRO A 178 -9.01 -17.85 -4.64
C PRO A 178 -7.49 -18.04 -4.53
N LYS A 179 -7.04 -18.66 -3.43
CA LYS A 179 -5.62 -18.88 -3.16
C LYS A 179 -4.85 -19.49 -4.35
N ALA A 180 -5.46 -20.46 -5.02
CA ALA A 180 -4.85 -21.11 -6.19
C ALA A 180 -4.57 -20.15 -7.36
N VAL A 181 -5.38 -19.09 -7.54
CA VAL A 181 -5.14 -18.07 -8.57
C VAL A 181 -4.17 -17.01 -8.08
N ALA A 182 -4.24 -16.61 -6.80
CA ALA A 182 -3.25 -15.73 -6.20
C ALA A 182 -1.83 -16.31 -6.32
N ASP A 183 -1.65 -17.62 -6.08
CA ASP A 183 -0.38 -18.31 -6.25
C ASP A 183 0.15 -18.23 -7.69
N LEU A 184 -0.73 -18.27 -8.71
CA LEU A 184 -0.32 -18.10 -10.11
C LEU A 184 0.16 -16.67 -10.41
N VAL A 185 -0.37 -15.67 -9.71
CA VAL A 185 0.05 -14.27 -9.84
C VAL A 185 1.39 -14.05 -9.13
N VAL A 186 1.55 -14.58 -7.93
CA VAL A 186 2.82 -14.52 -7.17
C VAL A 186 3.97 -15.16 -7.96
N ASN A 187 3.69 -16.27 -8.64
CA ASN A 187 4.66 -16.96 -9.50
C ASN A 187 4.79 -16.36 -10.91
N GLU A 188 4.25 -15.15 -11.14
CA GLU A 188 4.28 -14.41 -12.41
C GLU A 188 3.69 -15.15 -13.64
N LYS A 189 2.97 -16.26 -13.42
CA LYS A 189 2.28 -17.00 -14.49
C LYS A 189 1.07 -16.26 -15.02
N LEU A 190 0.47 -15.41 -14.17
CA LEU A 190 -0.63 -14.52 -14.53
C LEU A 190 -0.28 -13.08 -14.14
N SER A 191 -0.52 -12.14 -15.06
CA SER A 191 -0.41 -10.71 -14.77
C SER A 191 -1.74 -10.16 -14.27
N MET A 192 -1.70 -8.95 -13.69
CA MET A 192 -2.90 -8.17 -13.34
C MET A 192 -3.91 -8.07 -14.48
N GLY A 193 -3.43 -7.95 -15.72
CA GLY A 193 -4.28 -7.88 -16.90
C GLY A 193 -5.07 -9.16 -17.15
N HIS A 194 -4.48 -10.34 -16.89
CA HIS A 194 -5.19 -11.62 -17.02
C HIS A 194 -6.25 -11.79 -15.94
N VAL A 195 -5.99 -11.27 -14.74
CA VAL A 195 -6.82 -11.54 -13.56
C VAL A 195 -7.97 -10.55 -13.41
N ARG A 196 -7.77 -9.28 -13.78
CA ARG A 196 -8.79 -8.22 -13.69
C ARG A 196 -10.14 -8.61 -14.31
N PRO A 197 -10.20 -9.28 -15.48
CA PRO A 197 -11.45 -9.76 -16.08
C PRO A 197 -12.09 -10.96 -15.35
N LEU A 198 -11.32 -11.71 -14.55
CA LEU A 198 -11.80 -12.88 -13.80
C LEU A 198 -12.48 -12.49 -12.49
N ILE A 199 -12.06 -11.40 -11.86
CA ILE A 199 -12.58 -10.95 -10.54
C ILE A 199 -14.12 -10.78 -10.48
N PRO A 200 -14.83 -10.32 -11.54
CA PRO A 200 -16.29 -10.26 -11.53
C PRO A 200 -17.00 -11.61 -11.59
N LEU A 201 -16.30 -12.72 -11.89
CA LEU A 201 -16.88 -14.05 -11.84
C LEU A 201 -17.13 -14.38 -10.37
N ILE A 202 -18.39 -14.57 -10.00
CA ILE A 202 -18.84 -14.57 -8.61
C ILE A 202 -18.40 -15.84 -7.87
N ASP A 203 -18.14 -16.93 -8.60
CA ASP A 203 -17.90 -18.25 -8.03
C ASP A 203 -16.46 -18.75 -8.22
N GLU A 204 -15.82 -19.16 -7.12
CA GLU A 204 -14.45 -19.71 -7.12
C GLU A 204 -14.32 -20.96 -8.01
N GLN A 205 -15.40 -21.73 -8.13
CA GLN A 205 -15.46 -22.94 -8.96
C GLN A 205 -15.28 -22.66 -10.45
N ASP A 206 -15.59 -21.44 -10.89
CA ASP A 206 -15.45 -21.02 -12.28
C ASP A 206 -14.10 -20.34 -12.54
N ILE A 207 -13.57 -19.60 -11.55
CA ILE A 207 -12.33 -18.83 -11.68
C ILE A 207 -11.11 -19.74 -11.82
N VAL A 208 -10.98 -20.77 -10.96
CA VAL A 208 -9.77 -21.61 -10.90
C VAL A 208 -9.53 -22.39 -12.20
N PRO A 209 -10.51 -23.13 -12.76
CA PRO A 209 -10.31 -23.85 -14.02
C PRO A 209 -9.99 -22.93 -15.19
N LEU A 210 -10.59 -21.74 -15.22
CA LEU A 210 -10.35 -20.76 -16.26
C LEU A 210 -8.94 -20.17 -16.16
N ALA A 211 -8.48 -19.82 -14.96
CA ALA A 211 -7.12 -19.35 -14.72
C ALA A 211 -6.08 -20.40 -15.16
N GLN A 212 -6.30 -21.68 -14.82
CA GLN A 212 -5.44 -22.78 -15.27
C GLN A 212 -5.43 -22.92 -16.79
N LYS A 213 -6.59 -22.78 -17.45
CA LYS A 213 -6.69 -22.80 -18.92
C LYS A 213 -5.91 -21.65 -19.56
N ILE A 214 -6.02 -20.44 -19.01
CA ILE A 214 -5.28 -19.26 -19.50
C ILE A 214 -3.78 -19.51 -19.49
N VAL A 215 -3.25 -20.08 -18.40
CA VAL A 215 -1.83 -20.43 -18.27
C VAL A 215 -1.45 -21.54 -19.26
N LYS A 216 -2.25 -22.61 -19.34
CA LYS A 216 -1.98 -23.76 -20.21
C LYS A 216 -1.96 -23.38 -21.69
N ASP A 217 -2.91 -22.56 -22.12
CA ASP A 217 -3.07 -22.16 -23.52
C ASP A 217 -2.24 -20.90 -23.86
N GLY A 218 -1.49 -20.33 -22.90
CA GLY A 218 -0.65 -19.15 -23.10
C GLY A 218 -1.42 -17.92 -23.57
N LEU A 219 -2.66 -17.73 -23.10
CA LEU A 219 -3.54 -16.69 -23.63
C LEU A 219 -3.05 -15.30 -23.25
N SER A 220 -3.02 -14.39 -24.23
CA SER A 220 -2.76 -12.97 -23.97
C SER A 220 -3.91 -12.30 -23.21
N VAL A 221 -3.63 -11.21 -22.49
CA VAL A 221 -4.64 -10.36 -21.82
C VAL A 221 -5.83 -10.03 -22.73
N ARG A 222 -5.57 -9.68 -23.99
CA ARG A 222 -6.63 -9.38 -24.97
C ARG A 222 -7.48 -10.60 -25.31
N ALA A 223 -6.87 -11.78 -25.40
CA ALA A 223 -7.59 -13.03 -25.65
C ALA A 223 -8.49 -13.40 -24.46
N VAL A 224 -8.00 -13.20 -23.23
CA VAL A 224 -8.78 -13.39 -22.00
C VAL A 224 -9.98 -12.45 -21.95
N GLU A 225 -9.77 -11.16 -22.22
CA GLU A 225 -10.88 -10.18 -22.28
C GLU A 225 -11.91 -10.54 -23.37
N LYS A 226 -11.46 -11.03 -24.53
CA LYS A 226 -12.35 -11.47 -25.61
C LYS A 226 -13.14 -12.73 -25.23
N LEU A 227 -12.51 -13.67 -24.53
CA LEU A 227 -13.14 -14.91 -24.06
C LEU A 227 -14.24 -14.62 -23.03
N LEU A 228 -14.04 -13.60 -22.20
CA LEU A 228 -14.95 -13.22 -21.12
C LEU A 228 -16.00 -12.16 -21.52
N LYS A 229 -15.75 -11.39 -22.58
CA LYS A 229 -16.80 -10.57 -23.20
C LYS A 229 -17.88 -11.48 -23.77
N LYS A 230 -19.00 -11.63 -23.04
CA LYS A 230 -20.25 -12.12 -23.62
C LYS A 230 -20.51 -11.33 -24.92
N PRO A 231 -20.89 -11.96 -26.04
CA PRO A 231 -21.43 -11.20 -27.16
C PRO A 231 -22.59 -10.39 -26.60
N ALA A 232 -22.58 -9.07 -26.81
CA ALA A 232 -23.66 -8.22 -26.36
C ALA A 232 -24.97 -8.81 -26.90
N SER A 233 -25.77 -9.44 -26.04
CA SER A 233 -27.15 -9.73 -26.37
C SER A 233 -27.78 -8.37 -26.55
N LYS A 234 -28.00 -7.95 -27.80
CA LYS A 234 -28.88 -6.82 -28.09
C LYS A 234 -30.15 -7.05 -27.26
N PRO A 235 -30.62 -6.08 -26.46
CA PRO A 235 -31.88 -6.25 -25.77
C PRO A 235 -32.92 -6.62 -26.84
N ALA A 236 -33.54 -7.79 -26.69
CA ALA A 236 -34.65 -8.17 -27.54
C ALA A 236 -35.77 -7.18 -27.23
N VAL A 237 -35.88 -6.14 -28.06
CA VAL A 237 -37.07 -5.29 -28.10
C VAL A 237 -38.22 -6.22 -28.46
N LYS A 238 -38.98 -6.68 -27.46
CA LYS A 238 -40.31 -7.24 -27.71
C LYS A 238 -41.09 -6.11 -28.38
N LYS A 239 -41.27 -6.20 -29.69
CA LYS A 239 -42.18 -5.31 -30.40
C LYS A 239 -43.57 -5.58 -29.81
N ASP A 240 -44.04 -4.65 -29.00
CA ASP A 240 -45.41 -4.66 -28.53
C ASP A 240 -46.32 -4.32 -29.71
N TYR A 241 -46.90 -5.34 -30.32
CA TYR A 241 -47.85 -5.19 -31.42
C TYR A 241 -49.26 -4.86 -30.93
N SER A 242 -49.49 -4.69 -29.61
CA SER A 242 -50.81 -4.34 -29.06
C SER A 242 -51.38 -3.03 -29.64
N ARG A 243 -50.51 -2.13 -30.12
CA ARG A 243 -50.93 -0.87 -30.75
C ARG A 243 -51.53 -1.02 -32.15
N TYR A 244 -51.46 -2.19 -32.77
CA TYR A 244 -52.02 -2.43 -34.11
C TYR A 244 -53.37 -3.15 -34.10
N ASP A 245 -53.85 -3.69 -32.98
CA ASP A 245 -55.11 -4.43 -32.91
C ASP A 245 -56.33 -3.63 -33.44
N TYR A 246 -56.35 -2.32 -33.19
CA TYR A 246 -57.40 -1.46 -33.72
C TYR A 246 -57.32 -1.31 -35.25
N ALA A 247 -56.12 -1.23 -35.82
CA ALA A 247 -55.91 -1.13 -37.26
C ALA A 247 -56.20 -2.44 -37.99
N THR A 248 -55.88 -3.59 -37.39
CA THR A 248 -56.23 -4.91 -37.94
C THR A 248 -57.75 -5.13 -37.94
N SER A 249 -58.44 -4.74 -36.85
CA SER A 249 -59.90 -4.86 -36.75
C SER A 249 -60.70 -4.00 -37.75
N LEU A 250 -60.11 -2.89 -38.22
CA LEU A 250 -60.71 -1.99 -39.21
C LEU A 250 -60.55 -2.49 -40.65
N LEU A 251 -59.52 -3.30 -40.93
CA LEU A 251 -59.28 -3.89 -42.24
C LEU A 251 -60.12 -5.14 -42.47
N GLU A 252 -60.38 -5.94 -41.43
CA GLU A 252 -61.19 -7.16 -41.53
C GLU A 252 -62.70 -6.90 -41.67
N LYS A 253 -63.19 -5.73 -41.23
CA LYS A 253 -64.62 -5.35 -41.37
C LYS A 253 -65.02 -4.79 -42.74
N LYS A 254 -64.10 -4.73 -43.70
CA LYS A 254 -64.36 -4.15 -45.04
C LYS A 254 -64.34 -5.17 -46.18
N VAL A 255 -64.44 -6.47 -45.87
CA VAL A 255 -64.70 -7.55 -46.84
C VAL A 255 -66.13 -8.03 -46.70
#